data_AF-A0A1G4T877-F1
#
_entry.id   AF-A0A1G4T877-F1
#
_cell.length_a   1.000
_cell.length_b   1.000
_cell.length_c   1.000
_cell.angle_alpha   90.00
_cell.angle_beta   90.00
_cell.angle_gamma   90.00
#
_symmetry.space_group_name_H-M   'P 1'
#
loop_
_entity.id
_entity.type
_entity.pdbx_description
1 polymer ?
#
loop_
_entity_poly.entity_id
_entity_poly.type
_entity_poly.pdbx_seq_one_letter_code
_entity_poly.pdbx_strand_id
1 'polypeptide(L)'
;MGVSAVYILTVSYCALKWQEHTTFIFSKASRGAAGIVFGIQGYPELPPAFLWTKTVIIPDSGIVITSTKEEEMPTWQRYRYSDRSAVETNDIEWNPNFQYPCIKSKGIVKAWLFSKRGQSDSLAQKRIVEIVNKIDAGKLKTLYTSSGVSIVMANEGAYLNLQGAGLAYLPDAVSTLPINTIYLAQNKFTTIPSQLYKIKSLHSVYLGANPIKSLPDDLYKMRGLKSLLVGKTEINEIKTDLSNLDSLEYLDISGNKLSMFPEKIKTVPHLKWLSIEENEFKDLGFVDNKLSGLQTLQVYSNKIKGISDNIRYLSNLRELLIFDNQIDSIPNCIGSLVNLEKLEIWNNPLRYISPEIKKLTKLKEIRLDDNYLSKEDKTQLKQWLPHCDIHFQTR
;
A
#
# COMPACT_ATOMS: atom_id res chain seq x y z
N MET A 1 26.76 11.92 39.33
CA MET A 1 26.44 10.52 38.99
C MET A 1 25.60 10.53 37.72
N GLY A 2 26.19 10.29 36.53
CA GLY A 2 25.42 10.43 35.28
C GLY A 2 26.11 10.09 33.95
N VAL A 3 27.42 9.84 33.93
CA VAL A 3 28.15 9.55 32.67
C VAL A 3 28.42 8.05 32.49
N SER A 4 28.63 7.31 33.58
CA SER A 4 28.99 5.89 33.54
C SER A 4 27.84 4.96 33.10
N ALA A 5 26.59 5.26 33.45
CA ALA A 5 25.45 4.41 33.13
C ALA A 5 25.12 4.39 31.62
N VAL A 6 25.25 5.56 30.96
CA VAL A 6 25.01 5.67 29.50
C VAL A 6 26.10 4.92 28.74
N TYR A 7 27.37 5.04 29.14
CA TYR A 7 28.46 4.29 28.52
C TYR A 7 28.35 2.78 28.72
N ILE A 8 27.95 2.31 29.90
CA ILE A 8 27.73 0.88 30.14
C ILE A 8 26.56 0.37 29.28
N LEU A 9 25.45 1.09 29.18
CA LEU A 9 24.31 0.68 28.34
C LEU A 9 24.62 0.71 26.84
N THR A 10 25.33 1.72 26.32
CA THR A 10 25.72 1.73 24.89
C THR A 10 26.79 0.69 24.58
N VAL A 11 27.79 0.50 25.46
CA VAL A 11 28.75 -0.60 25.30
C VAL A 11 28.06 -1.96 25.42
N SER A 12 27.09 -2.15 26.30
CA SER A 12 26.29 -3.39 26.39
C SER A 12 25.39 -3.58 25.17
N TYR A 13 24.77 -2.54 24.61
CA TYR A 13 23.94 -2.67 23.39
C TYR A 13 24.80 -2.90 22.13
N CYS A 14 25.99 -2.30 22.06
CA CYS A 14 26.98 -2.57 21.00
C CYS A 14 27.71 -3.91 21.18
N ALA A 15 27.87 -4.41 22.41
CA ALA A 15 28.39 -5.74 22.70
C ALA A 15 27.31 -6.83 22.61
N LEU A 16 26.02 -6.52 22.78
CA LEU A 16 24.91 -7.40 22.39
C LEU A 16 24.77 -7.50 20.86
N LYS A 17 25.39 -6.59 20.11
CA LYS A 17 25.71 -6.75 18.68
C LYS A 17 27.02 -7.51 18.42
N TRP A 18 27.64 -8.16 19.42
CA TRP A 18 28.66 -9.18 19.13
C TRP A 18 28.02 -10.42 18.50
N GLN A 19 27.98 -10.37 17.18
CA GLN A 19 28.11 -11.52 16.28
C GLN A 19 27.16 -12.68 16.59
N GLU A 20 25.96 -12.60 16.00
CA GLU A 20 25.25 -13.83 15.62
C GLU A 20 26.22 -14.76 14.88
N HIS A 21 26.22 -16.05 15.21
CA HIS A 21 27.13 -17.01 14.61
C HIS A 21 26.35 -18.15 13.96
N THR A 22 26.49 -18.29 12.63
CA THR A 22 26.06 -19.50 11.94
C THR A 22 27.20 -20.52 11.96
N THR A 23 26.94 -21.71 12.50
CA THR A 23 27.85 -22.86 12.46
C THR A 23 27.39 -23.84 11.41
N PHE A 24 28.16 -23.97 10.33
CA PHE A 24 27.95 -24.99 9.31
C PHE A 24 28.66 -26.28 9.70
N ILE A 25 27.94 -27.39 9.57
CA ILE A 25 28.40 -28.73 9.90
C ILE A 25 28.46 -29.56 8.62
N PHE A 26 29.66 -29.83 8.13
CA PHE A 26 29.89 -30.62 6.92
C PHE A 26 29.94 -32.13 7.23
N SER A 27 29.21 -32.93 6.45
CA SER A 27 29.40 -34.38 6.43
C SER A 27 30.78 -34.76 5.86
N LYS A 28 31.39 -35.84 6.38
CA LYS A 28 32.60 -36.44 5.79
C LYS A 28 32.38 -36.90 4.33
N ALA A 29 31.15 -37.23 3.93
CA ALA A 29 30.82 -37.62 2.56
C ALA A 29 31.07 -36.52 1.52
N SER A 30 31.05 -35.24 1.93
CA SER A 30 31.35 -34.08 1.07
C SER A 30 32.82 -33.99 0.62
N ARG A 31 33.71 -34.85 1.13
CA ARG A 31 35.15 -34.89 0.82
C ARG A 31 35.91 -33.57 1.00
N GLY A 32 35.34 -32.62 1.76
CA GLY A 32 35.94 -31.31 2.00
C GLY A 32 35.52 -30.21 1.03
N ALA A 33 34.57 -30.48 0.12
CA ALA A 33 34.02 -29.48 -0.79
C ALA A 33 32.50 -29.42 -0.71
N ALA A 34 31.95 -28.22 -0.55
CA ALA A 34 30.53 -28.01 -0.34
C ALA A 34 30.09 -26.64 -0.87
N GLY A 35 28.78 -26.36 -0.85
CA GLY A 35 28.29 -25.01 -1.08
C GLY A 35 26.83 -24.78 -0.74
N ILE A 36 26.44 -23.51 -0.73
CA ILE A 36 25.08 -23.07 -0.42
C ILE A 36 24.58 -22.17 -1.55
N VAL A 37 23.32 -22.36 -1.96
CA VAL A 37 22.61 -21.57 -2.97
C VAL A 37 21.43 -20.85 -2.29
N PHE A 38 21.40 -19.52 -2.38
CA PHE A 38 20.46 -18.65 -1.65
C PHE A 38 19.26 -18.18 -2.48
N GLY A 39 18.16 -17.83 -1.79
CA GLY A 39 17.01 -17.14 -2.38
C GLY A 39 16.12 -17.97 -3.31
N ILE A 40 16.10 -19.30 -3.19
CA ILE A 40 15.29 -20.18 -4.06
C ILE A 40 13.93 -20.48 -3.41
N GLN A 41 12.84 -20.08 -4.04
CA GLN A 41 11.49 -20.35 -3.54
C GLN A 41 11.17 -21.85 -3.61
N GLY A 42 10.43 -22.36 -2.61
CA GLY A 42 10.06 -23.77 -2.52
C GLY A 42 11.10 -24.66 -1.84
N TYR A 43 12.25 -24.08 -1.46
CA TYR A 43 13.24 -24.74 -0.61
C TYR A 43 13.08 -24.30 0.84
N PRO A 44 13.47 -25.12 1.83
CA PRO A 44 13.36 -24.77 3.24
C PRO A 44 14.19 -23.53 3.62
N GLU A 45 13.66 -22.75 4.54
CA GLU A 45 14.45 -21.76 5.28
C GLU A 45 15.46 -22.45 6.18
N LEU A 46 16.61 -21.83 6.39
CA LEU A 46 17.57 -22.28 7.39
C LEU A 46 16.99 -22.05 8.80
N PRO A 47 17.19 -22.97 9.76
CA PRO A 47 16.49 -22.98 11.05
C PRO A 47 16.62 -21.65 11.82
N PRO A 48 15.60 -21.23 12.58
CA PRO A 48 15.66 -20.02 13.39
C PRO A 48 16.76 -20.15 14.45
N ALA A 49 17.42 -19.04 14.79
CA ALA A 49 18.43 -19.02 15.83
C ALA A 49 17.76 -19.18 17.20
N PHE A 50 18.18 -20.19 17.96
CA PHE A 50 17.79 -20.37 19.36
C PHE A 50 19.06 -20.23 20.19
N LEU A 51 19.09 -19.28 21.13
CA LEU A 51 20.26 -18.97 21.96
C LEU A 51 21.51 -18.62 21.12
N TRP A 52 21.46 -17.48 20.41
CA TRP A 52 22.61 -16.74 19.85
C TRP A 52 23.40 -17.45 18.73
N THR A 53 23.11 -18.72 18.42
CA THR A 53 23.81 -19.49 17.39
C THR A 53 22.83 -20.26 16.49
N LYS A 54 23.15 -20.30 15.19
CA LYS A 54 22.36 -21.00 14.17
C LYS A 54 23.16 -22.18 13.65
N THR A 55 22.71 -23.41 13.85
CA THR A 55 23.41 -24.61 13.36
C THR A 55 22.78 -25.09 12.04
N VAL A 56 23.59 -25.21 11.00
CA VAL A 56 23.16 -25.71 9.68
C VAL A 56 23.96 -26.96 9.35
N ILE A 57 23.28 -28.10 9.21
CA ILE A 57 23.91 -29.36 8.79
C ILE A 57 23.88 -29.44 7.26
N ILE A 58 25.06 -29.52 6.65
CA ILE A 58 25.20 -29.72 5.21
C ILE A 58 25.02 -31.21 4.91
N PRO A 59 24.06 -31.58 4.03
CA PRO A 59 23.79 -32.97 3.69
C PRO A 59 24.96 -33.63 2.94
N ASP A 60 24.95 -34.97 2.85
CA ASP A 60 25.96 -35.76 2.16
C ASP A 60 26.14 -35.40 0.67
N SER A 61 25.15 -34.75 0.05
CA SER A 61 25.25 -34.21 -1.32
C SER A 61 26.28 -33.09 -1.46
N GLY A 62 26.71 -32.48 -0.35
CA GLY A 62 27.59 -31.33 -0.28
C GLY A 62 26.93 -29.99 -0.60
N ILE A 63 25.64 -29.96 -0.97
CA ILE A 63 24.97 -28.73 -1.43
C ILE A 63 23.69 -28.49 -0.63
N VAL A 64 23.57 -27.30 -0.04
CA VAL A 64 22.31 -26.78 0.50
C VAL A 64 21.70 -25.79 -0.49
N ILE A 65 20.40 -25.91 -0.70
CA ILE A 65 19.60 -24.93 -1.45
C ILE A 65 18.55 -24.42 -0.47
N THR A 66 18.41 -23.11 -0.33
CA THR A 66 17.52 -22.48 0.66
C THR A 66 16.81 -21.26 0.12
N SER A 67 15.65 -20.94 0.70
CA SER A 67 14.94 -19.68 0.51
C SER A 67 15.54 -18.51 1.31
N THR A 68 16.35 -18.79 2.35
CA THR A 68 17.04 -17.75 3.16
C THR A 68 17.93 -16.87 2.28
N LYS A 69 17.95 -15.56 2.58
CA LYS A 69 18.72 -14.57 1.81
C LYS A 69 20.17 -14.48 2.27
N GLU A 70 21.03 -13.89 1.46
CA GLU A 70 22.44 -13.67 1.83
C GLU A 70 22.56 -12.58 2.90
N GLU A 71 21.77 -11.50 2.81
CA GLU A 71 21.73 -10.41 3.79
C GLU A 71 21.16 -10.84 5.17
N GLU A 72 20.55 -12.01 5.26
CA GLU A 72 20.07 -12.65 6.49
C GLU A 72 21.12 -13.60 7.10
N MET A 73 22.29 -13.74 6.48
CA MET A 73 23.43 -14.44 7.08
C MET A 73 24.22 -13.52 8.01
N PRO A 74 24.70 -14.03 9.15
CA PRO A 74 25.60 -13.28 9.99
C PRO A 74 26.93 -13.00 9.27
N THR A 75 27.52 -11.87 9.65
CA THR A 75 28.87 -11.45 9.24
C THR A 75 29.97 -12.43 9.67
N TRP A 76 29.69 -13.32 10.62
CA TRP A 76 30.63 -14.32 11.12
C TRP A 76 30.06 -15.73 11.02
N GLN A 77 30.77 -16.57 10.27
CA GLN A 77 30.36 -17.94 9.97
C GLN A 77 31.47 -18.88 10.45
N ARG A 78 31.08 -19.91 11.20
CA ARG A 78 31.98 -20.95 11.73
C ARG A 78 31.72 -22.26 10.99
N TYR A 79 32.76 -23.06 10.84
CA TYR A 79 32.72 -24.29 10.05
C TYR A 79 33.32 -25.44 10.84
N ARG A 80 32.67 -26.61 10.82
CA ARG A 80 33.25 -27.86 11.32
C ARG A 80 32.81 -29.04 10.45
N TYR A 81 33.65 -30.06 10.35
CA TYR A 81 33.21 -31.38 9.87
C TYR A 81 32.68 -32.16 11.07
N SER A 82 31.73 -33.07 10.88
CA SER A 82 31.13 -33.82 12.00
C SER A 82 30.96 -35.31 11.74
N ASP A 83 31.47 -36.07 12.69
CA ASP A 83 31.04 -37.42 13.11
C ASP A 83 30.98 -37.50 14.66
N ARG A 84 30.80 -36.36 15.34
CA ARG A 84 31.07 -36.08 16.76
C ARG A 84 32.54 -36.04 17.20
N SER A 85 33.54 -36.29 16.34
CA SER A 85 34.90 -35.85 16.66
C SER A 85 34.99 -34.31 16.62
N ALA A 86 35.69 -33.73 17.59
CA ALA A 86 35.97 -32.30 17.59
C ALA A 86 36.99 -31.98 16.49
N VAL A 87 36.59 -31.21 15.48
CA VAL A 87 37.56 -30.63 14.54
C VAL A 87 38.22 -29.45 15.23
N GLU A 88 39.54 -29.51 15.33
CA GLU A 88 40.38 -28.49 15.95
C GLU A 88 40.20 -27.13 15.26
N THR A 89 40.05 -26.09 16.05
CA THR A 89 39.92 -24.69 15.60
C THR A 89 41.18 -24.14 14.94
N ASN A 90 42.25 -24.93 14.89
CA ASN A 90 43.61 -24.51 14.50
C ASN A 90 43.90 -24.65 13.00
N ASP A 91 43.05 -25.38 12.26
CA ASP A 91 43.16 -25.58 10.80
C ASP A 91 42.36 -24.52 9.99
N ILE A 92 41.93 -23.43 10.65
CA ILE A 92 41.15 -22.33 10.06
C ILE A 92 41.95 -21.02 10.14
N GLU A 93 42.43 -20.54 9.00
CA GLU A 93 42.92 -19.15 8.90
C GLU A 93 41.75 -18.19 9.04
N TRP A 94 41.72 -17.46 10.16
CA TRP A 94 40.73 -16.42 10.43
C TRP A 94 41.03 -15.17 9.60
N ASN A 95 40.62 -15.16 8.34
CA ASN A 95 40.67 -13.97 7.51
C ASN A 95 39.34 -13.18 7.62
N PRO A 96 39.31 -11.99 8.24
CA PRO A 96 38.10 -11.16 8.31
C PRO A 96 37.67 -10.60 6.94
N ASN A 97 38.51 -10.70 5.90
CA ASN A 97 38.18 -10.40 4.51
C ASN A 97 37.78 -11.66 3.72
N PHE A 98 36.98 -12.53 4.34
CA PHE A 98 36.63 -13.88 3.90
C PHE A 98 35.92 -13.90 2.53
N GLN A 99 36.65 -14.20 1.46
CA GLN A 99 36.11 -14.31 0.09
C GLN A 99 36.32 -15.72 -0.49
N TYR A 100 35.25 -16.52 -0.48
CA TYR A 100 35.18 -17.73 -1.30
C TYR A 100 34.73 -17.39 -2.74
N PRO A 101 34.95 -18.30 -3.71
CA PRO A 101 34.44 -18.12 -5.08
C PRO A 101 32.91 -18.08 -5.09
N CYS A 102 32.35 -16.86 -5.17
CA CYS A 102 30.91 -16.65 -5.33
C CYS A 102 30.54 -16.76 -6.80
N ILE A 103 29.68 -17.71 -7.15
CA ILE A 103 29.06 -17.79 -8.48
C ILE A 103 27.84 -16.87 -8.48
N LYS A 104 27.82 -15.93 -9.43
CA LYS A 104 26.74 -14.93 -9.61
C LYS A 104 25.98 -15.22 -10.89
N SER A 105 24.65 -15.30 -10.80
CA SER A 105 23.72 -15.39 -11.93
C SER A 105 23.12 -14.04 -12.28
N LYS A 106 22.52 -13.87 -13.47
CA LYS A 106 21.88 -12.61 -13.89
C LYS A 106 20.44 -12.48 -13.36
N GLY A 107 20.22 -12.53 -12.04
CA GLY A 107 18.87 -12.31 -11.50
C GLY A 107 18.56 -12.23 -9.99
N ILE A 108 19.41 -12.38 -8.97
CA ILE A 108 20.85 -12.65 -8.88
C ILE A 108 21.02 -13.66 -7.72
N VAL A 109 20.83 -14.95 -8.00
CA VAL A 109 21.17 -16.01 -7.02
C VAL A 109 22.67 -16.01 -6.80
N LYS A 110 23.07 -16.02 -5.53
CA LYS A 110 24.47 -16.20 -5.13
C LYS A 110 24.65 -17.60 -4.60
N ALA A 111 25.74 -18.24 -5.05
CA ALA A 111 26.19 -19.50 -4.50
C ALA A 111 27.61 -19.39 -3.99
N TRP A 112 27.86 -19.93 -2.80
CA TRP A 112 29.14 -19.92 -2.12
C TRP A 112 29.75 -21.32 -2.11
N LEU A 113 31.04 -21.43 -2.44
CA LEU A 113 31.81 -22.67 -2.47
C LEU A 113 32.79 -22.73 -1.30
N PHE A 114 32.69 -23.77 -0.48
CA PHE A 114 33.59 -24.06 0.64
C PHE A 114 34.57 -25.17 0.22
N SER A 115 35.86 -25.00 0.49
CA SER A 115 36.90 -26.00 0.21
C SER A 115 37.86 -26.21 1.37
N LYS A 116 38.28 -27.45 1.58
CA LYS A 116 39.27 -27.83 2.60
C LYS A 116 40.68 -27.59 2.06
N ARG A 117 41.49 -26.81 2.80
CA ARG A 117 42.92 -26.53 2.48
C ARG A 117 43.14 -26.07 1.03
N GLY A 118 42.22 -25.25 0.51
CA GLY A 118 42.29 -24.67 -0.84
C GLY A 118 42.01 -25.64 -2.00
N GLN A 119 41.86 -26.95 -1.76
CA GLN A 119 41.54 -27.92 -2.81
C GLN A 119 40.04 -27.86 -3.13
N SER A 120 39.67 -27.06 -4.14
CA SER A 120 38.32 -27.05 -4.70
C SER A 120 38.03 -28.35 -5.42
N ASP A 121 37.02 -29.12 -4.98
CA ASP A 121 36.52 -30.24 -5.77
C ASP A 121 35.71 -29.72 -6.96
N SER A 122 36.21 -30.01 -8.15
CA SER A 122 35.53 -29.76 -9.43
C SER A 122 34.06 -30.22 -9.45
N LEU A 123 33.70 -31.27 -8.69
CA LEU A 123 32.35 -31.84 -8.68
C LEU A 123 31.34 -30.94 -7.96
N ALA A 124 31.68 -30.38 -6.80
CA ALA A 124 30.79 -29.47 -6.07
C ALA A 124 30.60 -28.17 -6.86
N GLN A 125 31.69 -27.61 -7.39
CA GLN A 125 31.68 -26.43 -8.26
C GLN A 125 30.83 -26.67 -9.51
N LYS A 126 31.04 -27.78 -10.23
CA LYS A 126 30.26 -28.14 -11.43
C LYS A 126 28.77 -28.28 -11.12
N ARG A 127 28.40 -28.96 -10.04
CA ARG A 127 26.99 -29.10 -9.61
C ARG A 127 26.33 -27.76 -9.30
N ILE A 128 27.03 -26.85 -8.61
CA ILE A 128 26.51 -25.51 -8.32
C ILE A 128 26.36 -24.70 -9.62
N VAL A 129 27.35 -24.73 -10.52
CA VAL A 129 27.22 -24.12 -11.85
C VAL A 129 26.04 -24.69 -12.63
N GLU A 130 25.81 -26.00 -12.61
CA GLU A 130 24.64 -26.63 -13.24
C GLU A 130 23.31 -26.19 -12.63
N ILE A 131 23.24 -26.02 -11.30
CA ILE A 131 22.05 -25.52 -10.60
C ILE A 131 21.78 -24.06 -10.97
N VAL A 132 22.81 -23.20 -10.92
CA VAL A 132 22.72 -21.78 -11.30
C VAL A 132 22.36 -21.61 -12.77
N ASN A 133 22.92 -22.41 -13.68
CA ASN A 133 22.56 -22.38 -15.10
C ASN A 133 21.13 -22.89 -15.36
N LYS A 134 20.62 -23.85 -14.57
CA LYS A 134 19.21 -24.28 -14.63
C LYS A 134 18.26 -23.18 -14.12
N ILE A 135 18.69 -22.39 -13.14
CA ILE A 135 17.99 -21.19 -12.67
C ILE A 135 17.94 -20.13 -13.78
N ASP A 136 19.10 -19.75 -14.34
CA ASP A 136 19.18 -18.74 -15.42
C ASP A 136 18.40 -19.16 -16.69
N ALA A 137 18.33 -20.46 -16.98
CA ALA A 137 17.53 -21.00 -18.08
C ALA A 137 16.02 -21.14 -17.76
N GLY A 138 15.56 -20.65 -16.60
CA GLY A 138 14.16 -20.73 -16.16
C GLY A 138 13.66 -22.16 -15.83
N LYS A 139 14.56 -23.15 -15.79
CA LYS A 139 14.25 -24.56 -15.52
C LYS A 139 14.12 -24.86 -14.02
N LEU A 140 14.65 -23.98 -13.18
CA LEU A 140 14.38 -23.89 -11.74
C LEU A 140 13.91 -22.45 -11.45
N LYS A 141 12.82 -22.29 -10.69
CA LYS A 141 12.21 -20.96 -10.47
C LYS A 141 12.86 -20.25 -9.30
N THR A 142 13.20 -18.98 -9.50
CA THR A 142 13.69 -18.07 -8.46
C THR A 142 12.82 -16.83 -8.45
N LEU A 143 12.24 -16.55 -7.29
CA LEU A 143 11.29 -15.44 -7.10
C LEU A 143 11.83 -14.38 -6.14
N TYR A 144 13.16 -14.29 -6.00
CA TYR A 144 13.78 -13.19 -5.27
C TYR A 144 13.88 -11.92 -6.13
N THR A 145 12.94 -11.01 -5.89
CA THR A 145 13.10 -9.57 -6.15
C THR A 145 13.17 -8.87 -4.81
N SER A 146 14.03 -7.85 -4.67
CA SER A 146 14.24 -7.15 -3.41
C SER A 146 12.96 -6.52 -2.86
N SER A 147 12.74 -6.71 -1.55
CA SER A 147 11.80 -5.98 -0.68
C SER A 147 10.34 -5.82 -1.14
N GLY A 148 9.44 -6.55 -0.47
CA GLY A 148 8.19 -5.95 0.01
C GLY A 148 6.94 -6.08 -0.86
N VAL A 149 6.51 -7.29 -1.18
CA VAL A 149 5.16 -7.55 -1.70
C VAL A 149 4.64 -8.87 -1.11
N SER A 150 3.47 -8.84 -0.50
CA SER A 150 2.75 -10.07 -0.08
C SER A 150 1.28 -9.95 -0.42
N ILE A 151 0.70 -11.07 -0.86
CA ILE A 151 -0.75 -11.24 -0.93
C ILE A 151 -1.20 -11.59 0.49
N VAL A 152 -2.18 -10.86 1.02
CA VAL A 152 -2.70 -11.04 2.37
C VAL A 152 -4.18 -11.37 2.28
N MET A 153 -4.61 -12.35 3.08
CA MET A 153 -6.02 -12.71 3.22
C MET A 153 -6.61 -11.87 4.36
N ALA A 154 -7.47 -10.90 4.04
CA ALA A 154 -8.29 -10.21 5.03
C ALA A 154 -9.69 -10.85 5.11
N ASN A 155 -10.47 -10.47 6.12
CA ASN A 155 -11.88 -10.86 6.25
C ASN A 155 -12.76 -10.37 5.07
N GLU A 156 -12.24 -9.45 4.24
CA GLU A 156 -12.89 -8.89 3.05
C GLU A 156 -12.42 -9.54 1.73
N GLY A 157 -11.56 -10.56 1.81
CA GLY A 157 -10.99 -11.26 0.66
C GLY A 157 -9.47 -11.10 0.55
N ALA A 158 -8.91 -11.65 -0.53
CA ALA A 158 -7.48 -11.59 -0.80
C ALA A 158 -7.10 -10.22 -1.35
N TYR A 159 -6.05 -9.59 -0.82
CA TYR A 159 -5.53 -8.33 -1.35
C TYR A 159 -4.03 -8.39 -1.66
N LEU A 160 -3.60 -7.57 -2.61
CA LEU A 160 -2.21 -7.41 -3.01
C LEU A 160 -1.76 -5.97 -2.72
N ASN A 161 -0.79 -5.79 -1.83
CA ASN A 161 -0.22 -4.48 -1.54
C ASN A 161 1.14 -4.31 -2.24
N LEU A 162 1.21 -3.31 -3.11
CA LEU A 162 2.33 -2.89 -3.95
C LEU A 162 2.61 -1.37 -3.79
N GLN A 163 2.08 -0.73 -2.74
CA GLN A 163 2.22 0.71 -2.52
C GLN A 163 3.69 1.10 -2.28
N GLY A 164 4.13 2.24 -2.84
CA GLY A 164 5.46 2.80 -2.58
C GLY A 164 6.62 2.06 -3.27
N ALA A 165 6.35 1.01 -4.05
CA ALA A 165 7.36 0.14 -4.64
C ALA A 165 8.08 0.74 -5.88
N GLY A 166 7.75 1.96 -6.29
CA GLY A 166 8.37 2.66 -7.42
C GLY A 166 8.06 2.07 -8.80
N LEU A 167 7.00 1.27 -8.91
CA LEU A 167 6.59 0.50 -10.09
C LEU A 167 6.02 1.39 -11.19
N ALA A 168 6.40 1.12 -12.45
CA ALA A 168 5.80 1.76 -13.63
C ALA A 168 4.89 0.82 -14.44
N TYR A 169 4.98 -0.49 -14.21
CA TYR A 169 4.20 -1.53 -14.88
C TYR A 169 3.98 -2.72 -13.94
N LEU A 170 2.99 -3.57 -14.26
CA LEU A 170 2.77 -4.85 -13.59
C LEU A 170 3.14 -6.00 -14.54
N PRO A 171 3.78 -7.08 -14.06
CA PRO A 171 4.01 -8.26 -14.88
C PRO A 171 2.69 -9.00 -15.11
N ASP A 172 2.54 -9.65 -16.27
CA ASP A 172 1.30 -10.34 -16.66
C ASP A 172 0.83 -11.41 -15.66
N ALA A 173 1.75 -12.01 -14.88
CA ALA A 173 1.42 -12.95 -13.81
C ALA A 173 0.49 -12.36 -12.72
N VAL A 174 0.43 -11.02 -12.55
CA VAL A 174 -0.54 -10.39 -11.64
C VAL A 174 -1.98 -10.67 -12.08
N SER A 175 -2.23 -10.86 -13.38
CA SER A 175 -3.56 -11.13 -13.91
C SER A 175 -4.14 -12.50 -13.53
N THR A 176 -3.32 -13.43 -13.02
CA THR A 176 -3.76 -14.76 -12.58
C THR A 176 -4.00 -14.85 -11.07
N LEU A 177 -3.82 -13.75 -10.32
CA LEU A 177 -3.96 -13.75 -8.87
C LEU A 177 -5.44 -13.67 -8.45
N PRO A 178 -5.90 -14.53 -7.52
CA PRO A 178 -7.30 -14.55 -7.07
C PRO A 178 -7.56 -13.45 -6.03
N ILE A 179 -7.34 -12.18 -6.38
CA ILE A 179 -7.43 -11.02 -5.48
C ILE A 179 -8.72 -10.22 -5.70
N ASN A 180 -9.23 -9.68 -4.59
CA ASN A 180 -10.38 -8.78 -4.51
C ASN A 180 -9.97 -7.30 -4.48
N THR A 181 -8.81 -6.99 -3.89
CA THR A 181 -8.31 -5.62 -3.71
C THR A 181 -6.85 -5.51 -4.14
N ILE A 182 -6.47 -4.40 -4.76
CA ILE A 182 -5.06 -4.09 -5.06
C ILE A 182 -4.70 -2.66 -4.65
N TYR A 183 -3.59 -2.52 -3.93
CA TYR A 183 -3.02 -1.24 -3.54
C TYR A 183 -1.78 -0.95 -4.38
N LEU A 184 -1.89 0.03 -5.28
CA LEU A 184 -0.87 0.48 -6.23
C LEU A 184 -0.48 1.95 -6.00
N ALA A 185 -0.91 2.56 -4.88
CA ALA A 185 -0.65 3.96 -4.58
C ALA A 185 0.86 4.28 -4.48
N GLN A 186 1.23 5.56 -4.61
CA GLN A 186 2.63 6.04 -4.46
C GLN A 186 3.63 5.29 -5.37
N ASN A 187 3.28 5.14 -6.65
CA ASN A 187 4.11 4.46 -7.66
C ASN A 187 4.37 5.41 -8.85
N LYS A 188 4.75 4.84 -10.00
CA LYS A 188 5.09 5.57 -11.25
C LYS A 188 4.18 5.17 -12.42
N PHE A 189 2.96 4.69 -12.14
CA PHE A 189 2.01 4.31 -13.17
C PHE A 189 1.47 5.55 -13.90
N THR A 190 1.59 5.58 -15.23
CA THR A 190 1.05 6.66 -16.07
C THR A 190 -0.36 6.37 -16.60
N THR A 191 -0.87 5.16 -16.37
CA THR A 191 -2.23 4.70 -16.69
C THR A 191 -2.60 3.52 -15.79
N ILE A 192 -3.88 3.11 -15.79
CA ILE A 192 -4.34 1.90 -15.09
C ILE A 192 -3.74 0.67 -15.80
N PRO A 193 -2.99 -0.22 -15.12
CA PRO A 193 -2.37 -1.37 -15.78
C PRO A 193 -3.41 -2.34 -16.37
N SER A 194 -3.23 -2.72 -17.65
CA SER A 194 -4.19 -3.56 -18.37
C SER A 194 -4.29 -5.00 -17.85
N GLN A 195 -3.31 -5.43 -17.04
CA GLN A 195 -3.37 -6.68 -16.28
C GLN A 195 -4.60 -6.74 -15.35
N LEU A 196 -5.04 -5.60 -14.80
CA LEU A 196 -6.17 -5.54 -13.86
C LEU A 196 -7.51 -5.89 -14.53
N TYR A 197 -7.67 -5.62 -15.83
CA TYR A 197 -8.91 -5.90 -16.59
C TYR A 197 -9.21 -7.40 -16.72
N LYS A 198 -8.17 -8.23 -16.54
CA LYS A 198 -8.24 -9.69 -16.62
C LYS A 198 -8.65 -10.32 -15.27
N ILE A 199 -8.41 -9.65 -14.14
CA ILE A 199 -8.69 -10.18 -12.79
C ILE A 199 -10.18 -10.06 -12.49
N LYS A 200 -10.96 -11.11 -12.77
CA LYS A 200 -12.43 -11.08 -12.64
C LYS A 200 -12.94 -11.01 -11.20
N SER A 201 -12.10 -11.33 -10.22
CA SER A 201 -12.38 -11.18 -8.80
C SER A 201 -12.10 -9.78 -8.24
N LEU A 202 -11.52 -8.86 -9.02
CA LEU A 202 -11.05 -7.57 -8.54
C LEU A 202 -12.22 -6.57 -8.40
N HIS A 203 -12.44 -6.10 -7.18
CA HIS A 203 -13.50 -5.16 -6.80
C HIS A 203 -12.98 -3.79 -6.37
N SER A 204 -11.75 -3.69 -5.86
CA SER A 204 -11.21 -2.44 -5.33
C SER A 204 -9.80 -2.16 -5.84
N VAL A 205 -9.58 -0.96 -6.38
CA VAL A 205 -8.30 -0.52 -6.94
C VAL A 205 -7.90 0.83 -6.37
N TYR A 206 -6.77 0.86 -5.67
CA TYR A 206 -6.18 2.08 -5.11
C TYR A 206 -4.94 2.45 -5.93
N LEU A 207 -4.98 3.57 -6.62
CA LEU A 207 -3.96 4.06 -7.55
C LEU A 207 -3.49 5.49 -7.22
N GLY A 208 -3.91 6.07 -6.11
CA GLY A 208 -3.59 7.45 -5.78
C GLY A 208 -2.09 7.74 -5.64
N ALA A 209 -1.68 9.00 -5.80
CA ALA A 209 -0.26 9.39 -5.88
C ALA A 209 0.52 8.63 -6.97
N ASN A 210 -0.02 8.62 -8.19
CA ASN A 210 0.63 8.13 -9.41
C ASN A 210 0.49 9.17 -10.54
N PRO A 211 1.43 9.28 -11.50
CA PRO A 211 1.37 10.21 -12.63
C PRO A 211 0.37 9.81 -13.73
N ILE A 212 -0.84 9.35 -13.35
CA ILE A 212 -1.92 8.98 -14.26
C ILE A 212 -2.58 10.28 -14.77
N LYS A 213 -2.67 10.44 -16.09
CA LYS A 213 -3.23 11.67 -16.72
C LYS A 213 -4.66 11.52 -17.22
N SER A 214 -5.10 10.29 -17.46
CA SER A 214 -6.46 9.99 -17.89
C SER A 214 -6.82 8.56 -17.47
N LEU A 215 -8.12 8.30 -17.39
CA LEU A 215 -8.63 6.93 -17.38
C LEU A 215 -8.49 6.34 -18.80
N PRO A 216 -8.22 5.03 -18.94
CA PRO A 216 -8.12 4.36 -20.23
C PRO A 216 -9.49 3.91 -20.73
N ASP A 217 -9.72 3.99 -22.04
CA ASP A 217 -11.01 3.64 -22.66
C ASP A 217 -11.47 2.21 -22.34
N ASP A 218 -10.52 1.28 -22.15
CA ASP A 218 -10.75 -0.12 -21.80
C ASP A 218 -11.32 -0.37 -20.39
N LEU A 219 -11.47 0.67 -19.55
CA LEU A 219 -11.90 0.53 -18.15
C LEU A 219 -13.26 -0.18 -18.00
N TYR A 220 -14.16 -0.08 -18.99
CA TYR A 220 -15.46 -0.80 -19.03
C TYR A 220 -15.33 -2.34 -18.91
N LYS A 221 -14.14 -2.91 -19.14
CA LYS A 221 -13.85 -4.34 -18.98
C LYS A 221 -13.86 -4.78 -17.50
N MET A 222 -13.79 -3.82 -16.56
CA MET A 222 -13.80 -4.01 -15.12
C MET A 222 -15.22 -3.94 -14.50
N ARG A 223 -16.21 -4.61 -15.08
CA ARG A 223 -17.63 -4.52 -14.65
C ARG A 223 -17.91 -4.87 -13.18
N GLY A 224 -17.02 -5.64 -12.53
CA GLY A 224 -17.09 -5.98 -11.10
C GLY A 224 -16.42 -4.97 -10.15
N LEU A 225 -15.80 -3.91 -10.69
CA LEU A 225 -15.12 -2.87 -9.91
C LEU A 225 -16.14 -2.07 -9.11
N LYS A 226 -16.03 -2.13 -7.78
CA LYS A 226 -16.86 -1.39 -6.81
C LYS A 226 -16.22 -0.08 -6.35
N SER A 227 -14.89 -0.06 -6.26
CA SER A 227 -14.15 1.08 -5.72
C SER A 227 -12.94 1.41 -6.59
N LEU A 228 -12.87 2.65 -7.08
CA LEU A 228 -11.73 3.19 -7.83
C LEU A 228 -11.21 4.45 -7.13
N LEU A 229 -9.98 4.40 -6.64
CA LEU A 229 -9.35 5.54 -5.96
C LEU A 229 -8.13 6.01 -6.74
N VAL A 230 -8.29 7.16 -7.41
CA VAL A 230 -7.28 7.84 -8.23
C VAL A 230 -7.04 9.27 -7.72
N GLY A 231 -7.09 9.44 -6.39
CA GLY A 231 -6.74 10.68 -5.72
C GLY A 231 -5.26 11.07 -5.86
N LYS A 232 -4.97 12.37 -5.95
CA LYS A 232 -3.61 12.93 -6.08
C LYS A 232 -2.84 12.35 -7.28
N THR A 233 -3.52 12.17 -8.41
CA THR A 233 -2.90 11.83 -9.70
C THR A 233 -2.72 13.10 -10.55
N GLU A 234 -2.52 12.94 -11.86
CA GLU A 234 -2.43 14.06 -12.83
C GLU A 234 -3.67 14.11 -13.75
N ILE A 235 -4.81 13.53 -13.33
CA ILE A 235 -6.05 13.47 -14.12
C ILE A 235 -6.64 14.87 -14.24
N ASN A 236 -6.54 15.46 -15.43
CA ASN A 236 -7.13 16.76 -15.74
C ASN A 236 -8.46 16.66 -16.52
N GLU A 237 -8.79 15.48 -17.05
CA GLU A 237 -10.06 15.19 -17.72
C GLU A 237 -10.42 13.70 -17.62
N ILE A 238 -11.73 13.38 -17.65
CA ILE A 238 -12.22 12.01 -17.82
C ILE A 238 -13.11 11.97 -19.06
N LYS A 239 -12.56 11.44 -20.15
CA LYS A 239 -13.24 11.22 -21.44
C LYS A 239 -13.83 9.82 -21.59
N THR A 240 -13.25 8.84 -20.90
CA THR A 240 -13.68 7.44 -20.84
C THR A 240 -15.16 7.33 -20.49
N ASP A 241 -15.87 6.43 -21.16
CA ASP A 241 -17.25 6.13 -20.81
C ASP A 241 -17.31 5.23 -19.56
N LEU A 242 -17.94 5.74 -18.49
CA LEU A 242 -18.10 5.03 -17.23
C LEU A 242 -19.49 4.37 -17.10
N SER A 243 -20.34 4.48 -18.12
CA SER A 243 -21.71 3.93 -18.15
C SER A 243 -21.81 2.42 -17.93
N ASN A 244 -20.75 1.69 -18.25
CA ASN A 244 -20.66 0.23 -18.18
C ASN A 244 -20.04 -0.28 -16.86
N LEU A 245 -19.75 0.61 -15.90
CA LEU A 245 -19.21 0.25 -14.59
C LEU A 245 -20.35 -0.02 -13.60
N ASP A 246 -21.17 -1.03 -13.93
CA ASP A 246 -22.42 -1.35 -13.24
C ASP A 246 -22.26 -1.59 -11.73
N SER A 247 -21.08 -2.07 -11.29
CA SER A 247 -20.78 -2.31 -9.88
C SER A 247 -20.16 -1.11 -9.15
N LEU A 248 -19.81 -0.01 -9.82
CA LEU A 248 -19.00 1.06 -9.23
C LEU A 248 -19.85 1.94 -8.31
N GLU A 249 -19.54 1.88 -7.02
CA GLU A 249 -20.25 2.60 -5.96
C GLU A 249 -19.39 3.71 -5.32
N TYR A 250 -18.06 3.57 -5.35
CA TYR A 250 -17.10 4.47 -4.70
C TYR A 250 -16.07 5.00 -5.71
N LEU A 251 -16.00 6.32 -5.88
CA LEU A 251 -15.01 6.97 -6.75
C LEU A 251 -14.29 8.10 -6.00
N ASP A 252 -12.97 8.02 -5.92
CA ASP A 252 -12.08 9.09 -5.44
C ASP A 252 -11.28 9.65 -6.62
N ILE A 253 -11.46 10.95 -6.88
CA ILE A 253 -10.68 11.76 -7.82
C ILE A 253 -10.12 13.03 -7.12
N SER A 254 -9.88 12.95 -5.82
CA SER A 254 -9.29 14.02 -5.00
C SER A 254 -7.95 14.53 -5.53
N GLY A 255 -7.51 15.73 -5.15
CA GLY A 255 -6.12 16.15 -5.32
C GLY A 255 -5.61 16.30 -6.76
N ASN A 256 -6.51 16.32 -7.75
CA ASN A 256 -6.20 16.27 -9.19
C ASN A 256 -6.17 17.67 -9.86
N LYS A 257 -6.38 18.75 -9.09
CA LYS A 257 -6.42 20.16 -9.56
C LYS A 257 -7.51 20.43 -10.61
N LEU A 258 -8.61 19.68 -10.57
CA LEU A 258 -9.75 19.82 -11.48
C LEU A 258 -10.49 21.13 -11.22
N SER A 259 -10.63 21.97 -12.25
CA SER A 259 -11.41 23.22 -12.20
C SER A 259 -12.82 23.09 -12.81
N MET A 260 -13.09 21.98 -13.51
CA MET A 260 -14.38 21.63 -14.11
C MET A 260 -14.72 20.18 -13.78
N PHE A 261 -16.00 19.89 -13.58
CA PHE A 261 -16.45 18.55 -13.20
C PHE A 261 -16.40 17.61 -14.41
N PRO A 262 -15.81 16.40 -14.30
CA PRO A 262 -15.82 15.45 -15.40
C PRO A 262 -17.23 14.83 -15.58
N GLU A 263 -18.00 15.34 -16.54
CA GLU A 263 -19.40 14.93 -16.80
C GLU A 263 -19.59 13.41 -16.99
N LYS A 264 -18.55 12.67 -17.39
CA LYS A 264 -18.56 11.20 -17.47
C LYS A 264 -18.76 10.50 -16.13
N ILE A 265 -18.48 11.15 -14.99
CA ILE A 265 -18.78 10.58 -13.66
C ILE A 265 -20.31 10.42 -13.47
N LYS A 266 -21.11 11.31 -14.07
CA LYS A 266 -22.58 11.26 -14.01
C LYS A 266 -23.20 10.11 -14.80
N THR A 267 -22.40 9.35 -15.56
CA THR A 267 -22.90 8.15 -16.25
C THR A 267 -22.75 6.88 -15.42
N VAL A 268 -22.06 6.92 -14.27
CA VAL A 268 -21.91 5.76 -13.37
C VAL A 268 -23.29 5.42 -12.76
N PRO A 269 -23.87 4.23 -13.04
CA PRO A 269 -25.29 3.98 -12.71
C PRO A 269 -25.62 3.97 -11.21
N HIS A 270 -24.66 3.57 -10.37
CA HIS A 270 -24.89 3.24 -8.95
C HIS A 270 -23.89 3.91 -7.99
N LEU A 271 -23.36 5.07 -8.37
CA LEU A 271 -22.43 5.84 -7.55
C LEU A 271 -23.10 6.31 -6.25
N LYS A 272 -22.53 5.88 -5.10
CA LYS A 272 -23.02 6.21 -3.75
C LYS A 272 -22.06 7.14 -3.01
N TRP A 273 -20.76 7.02 -3.26
CA TRP A 273 -19.72 7.79 -2.59
C TRP A 273 -18.81 8.43 -3.63
N LEU A 274 -18.59 9.73 -3.48
CA LEU A 274 -17.76 10.52 -4.38
C LEU A 274 -16.88 11.48 -3.58
N SER A 275 -15.56 11.34 -3.69
CA SER A 275 -14.62 12.38 -3.26
C SER A 275 -14.00 13.11 -4.45
N ILE A 276 -14.12 14.44 -4.39
CA ILE A 276 -13.51 15.42 -5.29
C ILE A 276 -12.79 16.52 -4.48
N GLU A 277 -12.40 16.24 -3.23
CA GLU A 277 -11.63 17.15 -2.36
C GLU A 277 -10.26 17.55 -2.96
N GLU A 278 -9.60 18.57 -2.40
CA GLU A 278 -8.28 19.04 -2.86
C GLU A 278 -8.23 19.37 -4.38
N ASN A 279 -9.29 19.98 -4.92
CA ASN A 279 -9.40 20.37 -6.32
C ASN A 279 -9.66 21.90 -6.44
N GLU A 280 -10.12 22.39 -7.59
CA GLU A 280 -10.34 23.82 -7.85
C GLU A 280 -11.80 24.19 -8.17
N PHE A 281 -12.77 23.40 -7.71
CA PHE A 281 -14.20 23.67 -7.94
C PHE A 281 -14.63 24.99 -7.27
N LYS A 282 -15.39 25.82 -8.00
CA LYS A 282 -15.82 27.16 -7.57
C LYS A 282 -17.25 27.21 -7.02
N ASP A 283 -18.05 26.21 -7.34
CA ASP A 283 -19.45 26.04 -6.96
C ASP A 283 -19.87 24.57 -7.11
N LEU A 284 -21.07 24.24 -6.62
CA LEU A 284 -21.71 22.94 -6.79
C LEU A 284 -22.65 22.89 -8.01
N GLY A 285 -22.43 23.75 -9.02
CA GLY A 285 -23.26 23.81 -10.24
C GLY A 285 -23.21 22.53 -11.08
N PHE A 286 -22.18 21.70 -10.90
CA PHE A 286 -22.09 20.37 -11.52
C PHE A 286 -23.13 19.37 -11.01
N VAL A 287 -23.73 19.60 -9.83
CA VAL A 287 -24.76 18.71 -9.29
C VAL A 287 -25.99 18.73 -10.18
N ASP A 288 -26.53 17.55 -10.51
CA ASP A 288 -27.79 17.38 -11.21
C ASP A 288 -28.48 16.07 -10.78
N ASN A 289 -29.64 15.77 -11.38
CA ASN A 289 -30.45 14.60 -11.06
C ASN A 289 -29.76 13.24 -11.31
N LYS A 290 -28.69 13.18 -12.12
CA LYS A 290 -27.94 11.93 -12.36
C LYS A 290 -27.11 11.52 -11.15
N LEU A 291 -26.73 12.48 -10.29
CA LEU A 291 -26.03 12.22 -9.03
C LEU A 291 -26.98 11.93 -7.85
N SER A 292 -28.29 11.80 -8.09
CA SER A 292 -29.30 11.58 -7.03
C SER A 292 -29.12 10.29 -6.23
N GLY A 293 -28.31 9.33 -6.70
CA GLY A 293 -27.93 8.13 -5.96
C GLY A 293 -26.87 8.34 -4.85
N LEU A 294 -26.19 9.49 -4.83
CA LEU A 294 -25.13 9.77 -3.85
C LEU A 294 -25.67 9.79 -2.41
N GLN A 295 -24.88 9.16 -1.54
CA GLN A 295 -25.07 9.06 -0.09
C GLN A 295 -23.96 9.82 0.66
N THR A 296 -22.74 9.88 0.12
CA THR A 296 -21.64 10.69 0.66
C THR A 296 -21.00 11.51 -0.45
N LEU A 297 -20.81 12.81 -0.20
CA LEU A 297 -20.11 13.74 -1.09
C LEU A 297 -19.02 14.48 -0.30
N GLN A 298 -17.77 14.30 -0.74
CA GLN A 298 -16.61 14.98 -0.18
C GLN A 298 -16.08 16.00 -1.20
N VAL A 299 -16.12 17.27 -0.82
CA VAL A 299 -15.87 18.46 -1.66
C VAL A 299 -15.04 19.50 -0.90
N TYR A 300 -14.38 19.10 0.18
CA TYR A 300 -13.56 19.97 1.00
C TYR A 300 -12.24 20.39 0.32
N SER A 301 -11.53 21.36 0.87
CA SER A 301 -10.27 21.90 0.32
C SER A 301 -10.39 22.28 -1.15
N ASN A 302 -11.38 23.12 -1.46
CA ASN A 302 -11.72 23.58 -2.80
C ASN A 302 -11.87 25.12 -2.81
N LYS A 303 -12.45 25.68 -3.88
CA LYS A 303 -12.65 27.14 -4.05
C LYS A 303 -14.15 27.49 -4.05
N ILE A 304 -14.99 26.65 -3.43
CA ILE A 304 -16.46 26.75 -3.49
C ILE A 304 -16.93 27.98 -2.71
N LYS A 305 -17.64 28.89 -3.39
CA LYS A 305 -18.14 30.14 -2.79
C LYS A 305 -19.54 30.05 -2.19
N GLY A 306 -20.31 29.03 -2.56
CA GLY A 306 -21.68 28.86 -2.11
C GLY A 306 -22.26 27.51 -2.50
N ILE A 307 -23.27 27.09 -1.74
CA ILE A 307 -24.04 25.88 -2.03
C ILE A 307 -25.05 26.22 -3.12
N SER A 308 -24.92 25.60 -4.30
CA SER A 308 -25.82 25.81 -5.42
C SER A 308 -27.21 25.24 -5.13
N ASP A 309 -28.24 25.87 -5.70
CA ASP A 309 -29.63 25.42 -5.64
C ASP A 309 -29.84 23.99 -6.17
N ASN A 310 -28.91 23.51 -7.01
CA ASN A 310 -28.85 22.13 -7.51
C ASN A 310 -28.64 21.08 -6.41
N ILE A 311 -28.19 21.46 -5.21
CA ILE A 311 -28.00 20.53 -4.08
C ILE A 311 -29.28 19.72 -3.77
N ARG A 312 -30.46 20.27 -4.11
CA ARG A 312 -31.78 19.62 -4.00
C ARG A 312 -31.89 18.27 -4.71
N TYR A 313 -31.05 18.00 -5.72
CA TYR A 313 -31.04 16.73 -6.45
C TYR A 313 -30.41 15.58 -5.66
N LEU A 314 -29.60 15.86 -4.63
CA LEU A 314 -28.94 14.87 -3.79
C LEU A 314 -29.83 14.44 -2.61
N SER A 315 -31.10 14.12 -2.86
CA SER A 315 -32.07 13.81 -1.80
C SER A 315 -31.75 12.55 -0.99
N ASN A 316 -30.90 11.65 -1.50
CA ASN A 316 -30.38 10.47 -0.78
C ASN A 316 -29.10 10.74 0.04
N LEU A 317 -28.56 11.96 -0.01
CA LEU A 317 -27.31 12.30 0.67
C LEU A 317 -27.47 12.20 2.19
N ARG A 318 -26.52 11.49 2.81
CA ARG A 318 -26.37 11.30 4.26
C ARG A 318 -25.19 12.10 4.80
N GLU A 319 -24.11 12.24 4.03
CA GLU A 319 -22.89 12.91 4.46
C GLU A 319 -22.46 13.96 3.44
N LEU A 320 -22.30 15.21 3.89
CA LEU A 320 -21.74 16.30 3.10
C LEU A 320 -20.52 16.89 3.83
N LEU A 321 -19.34 16.67 3.27
CA LEU A 321 -18.08 17.22 3.78
C LEU A 321 -17.58 18.31 2.83
N ILE A 322 -17.79 19.57 3.21
CA ILE A 322 -17.54 20.79 2.41
C ILE A 322 -16.76 21.85 3.20
N PHE A 323 -16.03 21.42 4.21
CA PHE A 323 -15.11 22.27 4.97
C PHE A 323 -13.95 22.80 4.10
N ASP A 324 -13.17 23.76 4.62
CA ASP A 324 -12.02 24.33 3.91
C ASP A 324 -12.37 24.85 2.50
N ASN A 325 -13.28 25.82 2.45
CA ASN A 325 -13.83 26.42 1.24
C ASN A 325 -14.07 27.94 1.47
N GLN A 326 -14.84 28.58 0.58
CA GLN A 326 -15.14 30.02 0.60
C GLN A 326 -16.63 30.31 0.82
N ILE A 327 -17.37 29.38 1.43
CA ILE A 327 -18.83 29.46 1.61
C ILE A 327 -19.19 30.45 2.71
N ASP A 328 -19.98 31.46 2.38
CA ASP A 328 -20.44 32.47 3.34
C ASP A 328 -21.82 32.20 3.94
N SER A 329 -22.57 31.22 3.40
CA SER A 329 -23.96 31.00 3.73
C SER A 329 -24.42 29.55 3.52
N ILE A 330 -25.28 29.06 4.43
CA ILE A 330 -26.11 27.86 4.23
C ILE A 330 -27.49 28.34 3.71
N PRO A 331 -27.82 28.14 2.42
CA PRO A 331 -29.05 28.65 1.81
C PRO A 331 -30.28 27.76 2.06
N ASN A 332 -31.47 28.27 1.70
CA ASN A 332 -32.75 27.58 1.89
C ASN A 332 -32.81 26.16 1.28
N CYS A 333 -32.14 25.94 0.14
CA CYS A 333 -32.12 24.64 -0.54
C CYS A 333 -31.39 23.53 0.23
N ILE A 334 -30.67 23.85 1.32
CA ILE A 334 -30.14 22.82 2.24
C ILE A 334 -31.28 21.94 2.78
N GLY A 335 -32.47 22.52 3.02
CA GLY A 335 -33.63 21.83 3.58
C GLY A 335 -34.23 20.76 2.68
N SER A 336 -33.73 20.58 1.45
CA SER A 336 -34.05 19.46 0.57
C SER A 336 -33.27 18.18 0.89
N LEU A 337 -32.17 18.26 1.64
CA LEU A 337 -31.34 17.11 2.03
C LEU A 337 -31.92 16.33 3.22
N VAL A 338 -33.19 15.93 3.13
CA VAL A 338 -33.95 15.32 4.25
C VAL A 338 -33.38 14.01 4.80
N ASN A 339 -32.40 13.42 4.12
CA ASN A 339 -31.67 12.23 4.56
C ASN A 339 -30.30 12.54 5.19
N LEU A 340 -29.88 13.80 5.28
CA LEU A 340 -28.57 14.19 5.77
C LEU A 340 -28.42 13.82 7.26
N GLU A 341 -27.41 13.02 7.55
CA GLU A 341 -27.02 12.55 8.88
C GLU A 341 -25.80 13.33 9.41
N LYS A 342 -24.92 13.82 8.52
CA LYS A 342 -23.71 14.57 8.87
C LYS A 342 -23.40 15.73 7.91
N LEU A 343 -23.06 16.89 8.46
CA LEU A 343 -22.64 18.09 7.71
C LEU A 343 -21.36 18.70 8.31
N GLU A 344 -20.24 18.64 7.60
CA GLU A 344 -19.01 19.37 7.96
C GLU A 344 -18.78 20.53 7.00
N ILE A 345 -18.83 21.77 7.51
CA ILE A 345 -18.65 23.02 6.76
C ILE A 345 -17.81 24.04 7.54
N TRP A 346 -16.99 23.56 8.49
CA TRP A 346 -15.97 24.34 9.19
C TRP A 346 -14.87 24.85 8.23
N ASN A 347 -13.97 25.69 8.71
CA ASN A 347 -13.03 26.47 7.92
C ASN A 347 -13.65 27.13 6.68
N ASN A 348 -14.73 27.89 6.89
CA ASN A 348 -15.46 28.64 5.87
C ASN A 348 -15.88 30.00 6.46
N PRO A 349 -15.99 31.09 5.66
CA PRO A 349 -16.42 32.41 6.12
C PRO A 349 -17.94 32.51 6.40
N LEU A 350 -18.52 31.51 7.07
CA LEU A 350 -19.96 31.27 7.20
C LEU A 350 -20.64 32.30 8.13
N ARG A 351 -21.37 33.26 7.53
CA ARG A 351 -22.06 34.35 8.24
C ARG A 351 -23.58 34.17 8.35
N TYR A 352 -24.16 33.23 7.60
CA TYR A 352 -25.62 33.04 7.57
C TYR A 352 -26.00 31.56 7.52
N ILE A 353 -27.02 31.18 8.29
CA ILE A 353 -27.65 29.87 8.24
C ILE A 353 -29.15 30.04 8.04
N SER A 354 -29.69 29.45 6.96
CA SER A 354 -31.11 29.47 6.69
C SER A 354 -31.92 28.73 7.77
N PRO A 355 -33.08 29.28 8.21
CA PRO A 355 -34.04 28.56 9.04
C PRO A 355 -34.53 27.23 8.46
N GLU A 356 -34.36 27.00 7.16
CA GLU A 356 -34.73 25.75 6.49
C GLU A 356 -33.87 24.56 6.93
N ILE A 357 -32.72 24.80 7.59
CA ILE A 357 -31.89 23.74 8.17
C ILE A 357 -32.66 22.89 9.19
N LYS A 358 -33.71 23.43 9.83
CA LYS A 358 -34.62 22.68 10.73
C LYS A 358 -35.35 21.50 10.07
N LYS A 359 -35.37 21.44 8.72
CA LYS A 359 -35.94 20.31 7.96
C LYS A 359 -35.04 19.07 7.99
N LEU A 360 -33.78 19.21 8.40
CA LEU A 360 -32.80 18.13 8.48
C LEU A 360 -33.01 17.29 9.76
N THR A 361 -34.18 16.66 9.87
CA THR A 361 -34.61 15.91 11.07
C THR A 361 -33.83 14.61 11.32
N LYS A 362 -32.95 14.21 10.39
CA LYS A 362 -32.01 13.11 10.55
C LYS A 362 -30.57 13.55 10.86
N LEU A 363 -30.29 14.86 10.89
CA LEU A 363 -28.95 15.38 11.09
C LEU A 363 -28.50 15.09 12.53
N LYS A 364 -27.47 14.25 12.65
CA LYS A 364 -26.87 13.83 13.92
C LYS A 364 -25.71 14.74 14.27
N GLU A 365 -24.83 15.05 13.32
CA GLU A 365 -23.62 15.83 13.53
C GLU A 365 -23.57 17.04 12.58
N ILE A 366 -23.29 18.23 13.13
CA ILE A 366 -22.94 19.41 12.33
C ILE A 366 -21.70 20.10 12.90
N ARG A 367 -20.74 20.39 12.02
CA ARG A 367 -19.45 20.99 12.40
C ARG A 367 -19.20 22.31 11.67
N LEU A 368 -19.08 23.37 12.46
CA LEU A 368 -19.07 24.78 12.03
C LEU A 368 -17.88 25.54 12.66
N ASP A 369 -17.49 26.66 12.06
CA ASP A 369 -16.57 27.61 12.71
C ASP A 369 -17.27 28.43 13.80
N ASP A 370 -16.58 28.66 14.93
CA ASP A 370 -17.08 29.52 16.00
C ASP A 370 -16.97 31.02 15.67
N ASN A 371 -16.09 31.39 14.74
CA ASN A 371 -15.59 32.78 14.59
C ASN A 371 -16.50 33.75 13.81
N TYR A 372 -17.48 33.25 13.04
CA TYR A 372 -18.25 34.06 12.08
C TYR A 372 -19.74 34.23 12.42
N LEU A 373 -20.25 33.47 13.39
CA LEU A 373 -21.66 33.47 13.80
C LEU A 373 -21.84 34.23 15.13
N SER A 374 -22.93 34.99 15.25
CA SER A 374 -23.29 35.69 16.49
C SER A 374 -23.74 34.71 17.58
N LYS A 375 -23.89 35.19 18.83
CA LYS A 375 -24.42 34.35 19.92
C LYS A 375 -25.88 33.99 19.67
N GLU A 376 -26.59 34.89 19.02
CA GLU A 376 -27.98 34.80 18.61
C GLU A 376 -28.12 33.71 17.54
N ASP A 377 -27.29 33.71 16.50
CA ASP A 377 -27.27 32.66 15.46
C ASP A 377 -27.01 31.27 16.06
N LYS A 378 -26.02 31.15 16.95
CA LYS A 378 -25.67 29.89 17.62
C LYS A 378 -26.79 29.39 18.53
N THR A 379 -27.52 30.30 19.17
CA THR A 379 -28.70 29.97 20.00
C THR A 379 -29.86 29.52 19.11
N GLN A 380 -30.08 30.23 18.01
CA GLN A 380 -31.15 29.93 17.06
C GLN A 380 -30.94 28.59 16.34
N LEU A 381 -29.69 28.26 15.99
CA LEU A 381 -29.31 26.96 15.43
C LEU A 381 -29.63 25.80 16.39
N LYS A 382 -29.31 25.97 17.69
CA LYS A 382 -29.66 24.97 18.73
C LYS A 382 -31.17 24.78 18.89
N GLN A 383 -31.97 25.82 18.68
CA GLN A 383 -33.43 25.70 18.65
C GLN A 383 -33.96 25.00 17.39
N TRP A 384 -33.31 25.19 16.24
CA TRP A 384 -33.68 24.55 14.98
C TRP A 384 -33.26 23.07 14.90
N LEU A 385 -32.18 22.69 15.61
CA LEU A 385 -31.61 21.34 15.60
C LEU A 385 -31.37 20.82 17.03
N PRO A 386 -32.42 20.67 17.87
CA PRO A 386 -32.27 20.27 19.28
C PRO A 386 -31.82 18.81 19.47
N HIS A 387 -31.83 18.00 18.41
CA HIS A 387 -31.41 16.60 18.38
C HIS A 387 -30.02 16.38 17.77
N CYS A 388 -29.34 17.44 17.34
CA CYS A 388 -28.07 17.37 16.62
C CYS A 388 -26.90 17.79 17.51
N ASP A 389 -25.81 17.03 17.46
CA ASP A 389 -24.52 17.38 18.04
C ASP A 389 -23.87 18.50 17.21
N ILE A 390 -24.00 19.73 17.71
CA ILE A 390 -23.46 20.95 17.08
C ILE A 390 -22.06 21.23 17.64
N HIS A 391 -21.04 20.98 16.82
CA HIS A 391 -19.65 21.23 17.13
C HIS A 391 -19.16 22.56 16.53
N PHE A 392 -18.88 23.54 17.39
CA PHE A 392 -18.18 24.76 17.00
C PHE A 392 -16.67 24.57 17.18
N GLN A 393 -15.88 24.89 16.14
CA GLN A 393 -14.43 24.87 16.19
C GLN A 393 -13.86 26.29 16.23
N THR A 394 -12.94 26.51 17.17
CA THR A 394 -11.98 27.62 17.10
C THR A 394 -10.80 27.20 16.22
N ARG A 395 -10.26 28.15 15.46
CA ARG A 395 -9.07 27.97 14.61
C ARG A 395 -7.78 27.85 15.43
#